data_AF-A0A1T4N0N0-F1
#
_entry.id   AF-A0A1T4N0N0-F1
#
_cell.length_a   1.000
_cell.length_b   1.000
_cell.length_c   1.000
_cell.angle_alpha   90.00
_cell.angle_beta   90.00
_cell.angle_gamma   90.00
#
_symmetry.space_group_name_H-M   'P 1'
#
loop_
_entity.id
_entity.type
_entity.pdbx_description
1 polymer ?
#
loop_
_entity_poly.entity_id
_entity_poly.type
_entity_poly.pdbx_seq_one_letter_code
_entity_poly.pdbx_strand_id
1 'polypeptide(L)'
;MDDKFFVGANKGLNILFTLITFALLLYASFYYSAQVAEQNNNRSAEAFRNIADQASGLLQEKIKPFPQLLRSTRGLVLGNADLQPSQWSAYVNSLSLNYESLGIIGLTYTESVFDYQLESYLEKREVMFPKFKIFPDGVREEYMVELYFAPEEISARVRGFDIAVEKHRRQAALLSRQTGLMTLTHPISLLPTDAHSLDYLLLIPVYEDSWHPDISLMAETDGQFKGWVTIGFSLTRLVQAVLEETNHPIRVRVFDNRLPDRAAYDSEPTQDDRTTAQNKVLKSIISLGDQPLTLHISPKAGSLYAEEAATYEQESLVLGTVTAPRPFGRGFQLLRQQPARGRIYASLHWQEPTVLRPLV
;
A
#
# COMPACT_ATOMS: atom_id res chain seq x y z
N MET A 1 81.55 0.64 42.43
CA MET A 1 80.65 -0.19 41.61
C MET A 1 79.27 0.04 42.17
N ASP A 2 78.51 0.97 41.59
CA ASP A 2 77.06 1.15 41.77
C ASP A 2 76.62 2.23 40.75
N ASP A 3 75.33 2.26 40.39
CA ASP A 3 74.65 3.19 39.45
C ASP A 3 74.41 2.78 37.97
N LYS A 4 74.07 1.52 37.68
CA LYS A 4 73.48 1.18 36.35
C LYS A 4 72.09 0.54 36.35
N PHE A 5 71.49 0.24 37.51
CA PHE A 5 70.19 -0.46 37.55
C PHE A 5 68.94 0.44 37.60
N PHE A 6 69.05 1.73 37.95
CA PHE A 6 67.87 2.59 38.11
C PHE A 6 67.37 3.29 36.82
N VAL A 7 68.16 3.30 35.75
CA VAL A 7 67.83 4.02 34.50
C VAL A 7 66.85 3.23 33.61
N GLY A 8 66.71 1.92 33.81
CA GLY A 8 65.77 1.07 33.06
C GLY A 8 64.31 1.15 33.54
N ALA A 9 64.08 1.34 34.85
CA ALA A 9 62.75 1.36 35.46
C ALA A 9 61.91 2.57 35.02
N ASN A 10 62.52 3.76 34.91
CA ASN A 10 61.83 4.97 34.44
C ASN A 10 61.44 4.90 32.95
N LYS A 11 62.19 4.16 32.12
CA LYS A 11 61.82 3.96 30.71
C LYS A 11 60.58 3.07 30.57
N GLY A 12 60.49 2.00 31.36
CA GLY A 12 59.31 1.12 31.39
C GLY A 12 58.05 1.83 31.88
N LEU A 13 58.19 2.67 32.90
CA LEU A 13 57.08 3.47 33.44
C LEU A 13 56.56 4.49 32.42
N ASN A 14 57.45 5.18 31.70
CA ASN A 14 57.06 6.12 30.64
C ASN A 14 56.36 5.43 29.45
N ILE A 15 56.77 4.21 29.10
CA ILE A 15 56.11 3.40 28.07
C ILE A 15 54.70 2.98 28.54
N LEU A 16 54.54 2.59 29.81
CA LEU A 16 53.24 2.25 30.35
C LEU A 16 52.28 3.46 30.36
N PHE A 17 52.76 4.63 30.81
CA PHE A 17 51.96 5.85 30.79
C PHE A 17 51.53 6.26 29.37
N THR A 18 52.43 6.15 28.38
CA THR A 18 52.10 6.47 26.97
C THR A 18 51.11 5.48 26.36
N LEU A 19 51.19 4.19 26.71
CA LEU A 19 50.21 3.20 26.26
C LEU A 19 48.83 3.43 26.90
N ILE A 20 48.78 3.78 28.19
CA ILE A 20 47.52 4.09 28.89
C ILE A 20 46.88 5.35 28.31
N THR A 21 47.64 6.42 28.07
CA THR A 21 47.09 7.64 27.46
C THR A 21 46.60 7.40 26.04
N PHE A 22 47.33 6.62 25.24
CA PHE A 22 46.88 6.23 23.90
C PHE A 22 45.60 5.39 23.93
N ALA A 23 45.51 4.40 24.83
CA ALA A 23 44.30 3.61 25.01
C ALA A 23 43.09 4.44 25.46
N LEU A 24 43.30 5.40 26.37
CA LEU A 24 42.26 6.34 26.80
C LEU A 24 41.78 7.25 25.66
N LEU A 25 42.70 7.73 24.81
CA LEU A 25 42.34 8.54 23.64
C LEU A 25 41.56 7.73 22.61
N LEU A 26 41.97 6.48 22.35
CA LEU A 26 41.22 5.58 21.47
C LEU A 26 39.82 5.27 22.02
N TYR A 27 39.72 5.00 23.31
CA TYR A 27 38.42 4.76 23.96
C TYR A 27 37.53 6.00 23.89
N ALA A 28 38.06 7.19 24.19
CA ALA A 28 37.30 8.44 24.11
C ALA A 28 36.88 8.75 22.66
N SER A 29 37.76 8.54 21.68
CA SER A 29 37.44 8.71 20.25
C SER A 29 36.35 7.73 19.80
N PHE A 30 36.41 6.47 20.23
CA PHE A 30 35.39 5.46 19.93
C PHE A 30 34.05 5.82 20.58
N TYR A 31 34.05 6.17 21.87
CA TYR A 31 32.85 6.56 22.60
C TYR A 31 32.18 7.78 21.96
N TYR A 32 32.96 8.80 21.62
CA TYR A 32 32.44 9.99 20.93
C TYR A 32 31.92 9.66 19.51
N SER A 33 32.63 8.82 18.75
CA SER A 33 32.19 8.36 17.43
C SER A 33 30.88 7.57 17.50
N ALA A 34 30.73 6.69 18.48
CA ALA A 34 29.51 5.92 18.72
C ALA A 34 28.34 6.85 19.08
N GLN A 35 28.56 7.82 19.97
CA GLN A 35 27.54 8.79 20.37
C GLN A 35 27.09 9.69 19.20
N VAL A 36 28.03 10.14 18.36
CA VAL A 36 27.71 10.91 17.14
C VAL A 36 26.97 10.05 16.11
N ALA A 37 27.36 8.78 15.95
CA ALA A 37 26.67 7.85 15.05
C ALA A 37 25.22 7.61 15.51
N GLU A 38 24.98 7.41 16.81
CA GLU A 38 23.65 7.26 17.38
C GLU A 38 22.80 8.52 17.21
N GLN A 39 23.34 9.70 17.51
CA GLN A 39 22.64 10.96 17.29
C GLN A 39 22.27 11.19 15.82
N ASN A 40 23.18 10.88 14.90
CA ASN A 40 22.93 10.98 13.47
C ASN A 40 21.84 9.99 13.01
N ASN A 41 21.85 8.76 13.55
CA ASN A 41 20.82 7.76 13.26
C ASN A 41 19.45 8.23 13.74
N ASN A 42 19.35 8.75 14.97
CA ASN A 42 18.10 9.25 15.54
C ASN A 42 17.57 10.44 14.74
N ARG A 43 18.43 11.41 14.39
CA ARG A 43 18.06 12.54 13.53
C ARG A 43 17.58 12.10 12.15
N SER A 44 18.25 11.12 11.55
CA SER A 44 17.85 10.55 10.26
C SER A 44 16.50 9.84 10.35
N ALA A 45 16.26 9.08 11.42
CA ALA A 45 14.99 8.41 11.67
C ALA A 45 13.85 9.40 11.93
N GLU A 46 14.08 10.48 12.69
CA GLU A 46 13.11 11.55 12.90
C GLU A 46 12.77 12.30 11.59
N ALA A 47 13.79 12.64 10.80
CA ALA A 47 13.59 13.27 9.50
C ALA A 47 12.79 12.36 8.56
N PHE A 48 13.13 11.07 8.51
CA PHE A 48 12.37 10.08 7.75
C PHE A 48 10.92 9.96 8.25
N ARG A 49 10.71 9.95 9.58
CA ARG A 49 9.38 9.84 10.17
C ARG A 49 8.49 11.01 9.73
N ASN A 50 9.00 12.23 9.71
CA ASN A 50 8.25 13.40 9.22
C ASN A 50 7.82 13.24 7.76
N ILE A 51 8.70 12.72 6.90
CA ILE A 51 8.39 12.43 5.49
C ILE A 51 7.30 11.35 5.39
N ALA A 52 7.44 10.27 6.17
CA ALA A 52 6.48 9.18 6.17
C ALA A 52 5.10 9.62 6.71
N ASP A 53 5.08 10.44 7.75
CA ASP A 53 3.86 11.02 8.32
C ASP A 53 3.18 11.95 7.30
N GLN A 54 3.96 12.77 6.58
CA GLN A 54 3.44 13.61 5.50
C GLN A 54 2.83 12.76 4.37
N ALA A 55 3.53 11.72 3.90
CA ALA A 55 3.02 10.82 2.87
C ALA A 55 1.73 10.10 3.32
N SER A 56 1.70 9.61 4.57
CA SER A 56 0.50 9.01 5.16
C SER A 56 -0.65 10.02 5.24
N GLY A 57 -0.39 11.25 5.67
CA GLY A 57 -1.39 12.31 5.77
C GLY A 57 -1.97 12.69 4.42
N LEU A 58 -1.14 12.81 3.39
CA LEU A 58 -1.60 13.10 2.02
C LEU A 58 -2.49 11.97 1.49
N LEU A 59 -2.12 10.70 1.71
CA LEU A 59 -2.95 9.58 1.30
C LEU A 59 -4.30 9.57 2.03
N GLN A 60 -4.29 9.84 3.35
CA GLN A 60 -5.52 9.96 4.16
C GLN A 60 -6.42 11.09 3.67
N GLU A 61 -5.89 12.27 3.35
CA GLU A 61 -6.68 13.38 2.83
C GLU A 61 -7.29 13.07 1.45
N LYS A 62 -6.62 12.31 0.59
CA LYS A 62 -7.19 11.90 -0.71
C LYS A 62 -8.38 10.94 -0.57
N ILE A 63 -8.38 10.03 0.41
CA ILE A 63 -9.47 9.05 0.61
C ILE A 63 -10.60 9.55 1.52
N LYS A 64 -10.31 10.52 2.39
CA LYS A 64 -11.24 11.09 3.38
C LYS A 64 -12.60 11.52 2.81
N PRO A 65 -12.72 12.05 1.57
CA PRO A 65 -14.01 12.41 1.01
C PRO A 65 -14.93 11.22 0.68
N PHE A 66 -14.39 10.01 0.48
CA PHE A 66 -15.16 8.90 -0.12
C PHE A 66 -16.43 8.53 0.65
N PRO A 67 -16.42 8.38 2.00
CA PRO A 67 -17.63 8.08 2.74
C PRO A 67 -18.70 9.18 2.60
N GLN A 68 -18.28 10.45 2.56
CA GLN A 68 -19.21 11.57 2.43
C GLN A 68 -19.79 11.65 1.02
N LEU A 69 -18.99 11.39 -0.02
CA LEU A 69 -19.45 11.28 -1.39
C LEU A 69 -20.50 10.18 -1.53
N LEU A 70 -20.22 8.97 -1.02
CA LEU A 70 -21.18 7.87 -1.00
C LEU A 70 -22.49 8.21 -0.30
N ARG A 71 -22.43 8.85 0.88
CA ARG A 71 -23.65 9.28 1.61
C ARG A 71 -24.43 10.33 0.83
N SER A 72 -23.73 11.30 0.22
CA SER A 72 -24.34 12.34 -0.60
C SER A 72 -25.04 11.73 -1.83
N THR A 73 -24.39 10.81 -2.53
CA THR A 73 -24.95 10.16 -3.71
C THR A 73 -26.10 9.23 -3.32
N ARG A 74 -26.01 8.53 -2.18
CA ARG A 74 -27.16 7.82 -1.60
C ARG A 74 -28.34 8.76 -1.35
N GLY A 75 -28.10 9.96 -0.81
CA GLY A 75 -29.12 10.98 -0.64
C GLY A 75 -29.80 11.41 -1.94
N LEU A 76 -29.03 11.55 -3.04
CA LEU A 76 -29.59 11.79 -4.37
C LEU A 76 -30.56 10.67 -4.79
N VAL A 77 -30.15 9.41 -4.64
CA VAL A 77 -30.98 8.26 -5.02
C VAL A 77 -32.25 8.16 -4.16
N LEU A 78 -32.15 8.45 -2.85
CA LEU A 78 -33.30 8.44 -1.95
C LEU A 78 -34.28 9.59 -2.22
N GLY A 79 -33.76 10.76 -2.60
CA GLY A 79 -34.58 11.91 -2.95
C GLY A 79 -35.34 11.78 -4.27
N ASN A 80 -35.09 10.72 -5.06
CA ASN A 80 -35.69 10.52 -6.38
C ASN A 80 -36.20 9.08 -6.51
N ALA A 81 -37.53 8.91 -6.53
CA ALA A 81 -38.15 7.60 -6.70
C ALA A 81 -37.63 6.88 -7.96
N ASP A 82 -37.59 7.59 -9.09
CA ASP A 82 -36.96 7.18 -10.34
C ASP A 82 -35.96 8.24 -10.81
N LEU A 83 -34.71 8.09 -10.39
CA LEU A 83 -33.62 9.00 -10.72
C LEU A 83 -33.43 9.09 -12.23
N GLN A 84 -33.58 10.29 -12.79
CA GLN A 84 -33.44 10.55 -14.23
C GLN A 84 -31.98 10.83 -14.63
N PRO A 85 -31.58 10.56 -15.89
CA PRO A 85 -30.20 10.75 -16.33
C PRO A 85 -29.70 12.20 -16.20
N SER A 86 -30.58 13.18 -16.45
CA SER A 86 -30.27 14.60 -16.30
C SER A 86 -30.00 14.98 -14.84
N GLN A 87 -30.69 14.36 -13.88
CA GLN A 87 -30.48 14.59 -12.45
C GLN A 87 -29.15 13.98 -11.98
N TRP A 88 -28.81 12.78 -12.46
CA TRP A 88 -27.50 12.18 -12.23
C TRP A 88 -26.38 13.06 -12.78
N SER A 89 -26.45 13.45 -14.06
CA SER A 89 -25.44 14.29 -14.70
C SER A 89 -25.29 15.64 -14.00
N ALA A 90 -26.41 16.31 -13.66
CA ALA A 90 -26.38 17.56 -12.90
C ALA A 90 -25.71 17.40 -11.52
N TYR A 91 -26.01 16.32 -10.80
CA TYR A 91 -25.40 16.02 -9.51
C TYR A 91 -23.89 15.80 -9.65
N VAL A 92 -23.44 14.88 -10.50
CA VAL A 92 -22.01 14.54 -10.60
C VAL A 92 -21.18 15.71 -11.13
N ASN A 93 -21.74 16.53 -12.03
CA ASN A 93 -21.09 17.77 -12.48
C ASN A 93 -21.01 18.81 -11.36
N SER A 94 -22.01 18.89 -10.48
CA SER A 94 -21.98 19.80 -9.33
C SER A 94 -20.92 19.45 -8.29
N LEU A 95 -20.51 18.17 -8.20
CA LEU A 95 -19.45 17.75 -7.27
C LEU A 95 -18.07 18.31 -7.63
N SER A 96 -17.85 18.69 -8.91
CA SER A 96 -16.58 19.23 -9.41
C SER A 96 -15.37 18.37 -9.00
N LEU A 97 -15.51 17.04 -9.06
CA LEU A 97 -14.47 16.11 -8.61
C LEU A 97 -13.30 16.08 -9.60
N ASN A 98 -12.09 16.17 -9.05
CA ASN A 98 -10.90 15.73 -9.76
C ASN A 98 -10.69 14.23 -9.51
N TYR A 99 -11.36 13.41 -10.34
CA TYR A 99 -11.35 11.95 -10.27
C TYR A 99 -9.93 11.38 -10.22
N GLU A 100 -9.02 11.90 -11.06
CA GLU A 100 -7.63 11.44 -11.15
C GLU A 100 -6.87 11.70 -9.84
N SER A 101 -6.94 12.93 -9.29
CA SER A 101 -6.24 13.27 -8.05
C SER A 101 -6.73 12.49 -6.82
N LEU A 102 -7.99 12.04 -6.86
CA LEU A 102 -8.62 11.23 -5.84
C LEU A 102 -8.49 9.73 -6.15
N GLY A 103 -7.84 9.35 -7.25
CA GLY A 103 -7.73 7.97 -7.72
C GLY A 103 -9.08 7.29 -7.98
N ILE A 104 -10.17 8.05 -8.11
CA ILE A 104 -11.51 7.53 -8.38
C ILE A 104 -11.58 7.13 -9.84
N ILE A 105 -11.95 5.87 -10.08
CA ILE A 105 -12.23 5.31 -11.40
C ILE A 105 -13.70 5.52 -11.74
N GLY A 106 -14.60 5.36 -10.76
CA GLY A 106 -16.02 5.54 -10.98
C GLY A 106 -16.80 5.83 -9.70
N LEU A 107 -17.78 6.73 -9.79
CA LEU A 107 -18.89 6.85 -8.85
C LEU A 107 -20.13 6.27 -9.54
N THR A 108 -20.81 5.31 -8.92
CA THR A 108 -21.88 4.55 -9.59
C THR A 108 -23.12 4.41 -8.73
N TYR A 109 -24.24 4.16 -9.39
CA TYR A 109 -25.45 3.61 -8.79
C TYR A 109 -25.81 2.30 -9.50
N THR A 110 -25.90 1.24 -8.70
CA THR A 110 -26.18 -0.13 -9.12
C THR A 110 -27.51 -0.56 -8.53
N GLU A 111 -28.43 -1.01 -9.36
CA GLU A 111 -29.76 -1.47 -8.93
C GLU A 111 -29.76 -2.97 -8.65
N SER A 112 -30.52 -3.38 -7.63
CA SER A 112 -30.86 -4.79 -7.43
C SER A 112 -32.13 -5.10 -8.22
N VAL A 113 -32.06 -6.10 -9.08
CA VAL A 113 -33.18 -6.53 -9.93
C VAL A 113 -33.29 -8.03 -9.83
N PHE A 114 -34.41 -8.53 -9.29
CA PHE A 114 -34.65 -9.97 -9.27
C PHE A 114 -35.18 -10.46 -10.61
N ASP A 115 -34.97 -11.75 -10.89
CA ASP A 115 -35.41 -12.38 -12.15
C ASP A 115 -36.90 -12.15 -12.45
N TYR A 116 -37.75 -12.19 -11.41
CA TYR A 116 -39.19 -11.94 -11.54
C TYR A 116 -39.55 -10.48 -11.92
N GLN A 117 -38.62 -9.53 -11.81
CA GLN A 117 -38.79 -8.13 -12.19
C GLN A 117 -38.17 -7.80 -13.55
N LEU A 118 -37.36 -8.71 -14.09
CA LEU A 118 -36.42 -8.45 -15.18
C LEU A 118 -37.09 -7.90 -16.44
N GLU A 119 -38.22 -8.47 -16.87
CA GLU A 119 -38.94 -8.01 -18.08
C GLU A 119 -39.39 -6.55 -17.93
N SER A 120 -40.12 -6.24 -16.86
CA SER A 120 -40.57 -4.88 -16.57
C SER A 120 -39.43 -3.88 -16.38
N TYR A 121 -38.31 -4.35 -15.82
CA TYR A 121 -37.10 -3.56 -15.65
C TYR A 121 -36.50 -3.18 -17.01
N LEU A 122 -36.30 -4.14 -17.90
CA LEU A 122 -35.72 -3.92 -19.22
C LEU A 122 -36.60 -3.00 -20.08
N GLU A 123 -37.91 -3.18 -20.08
CA GLU A 123 -38.84 -2.29 -20.78
C GLU A 123 -38.72 -0.84 -20.29
N LYS A 124 -38.71 -0.64 -18.97
CA LYS A 124 -38.54 0.69 -18.37
C LYS A 124 -37.19 1.31 -18.72
N ARG A 125 -36.10 0.52 -18.67
CA ARG A 125 -34.75 1.02 -18.94
C ARG A 125 -34.49 1.27 -20.42
N GLU A 126 -35.13 0.55 -21.34
CA GLU A 126 -35.05 0.81 -22.79
C GLU A 126 -35.62 2.19 -23.17
N VAL A 127 -36.69 2.64 -22.50
CA VAL A 127 -37.27 3.98 -22.70
C VAL A 127 -36.30 5.08 -22.26
N MET A 128 -35.57 4.85 -21.16
CA MET A 128 -34.61 5.81 -20.60
C MET A 128 -33.26 5.78 -21.32
N PHE A 129 -32.83 4.60 -21.76
CA PHE A 129 -31.55 4.33 -22.39
C PHE A 129 -31.77 3.42 -23.60
N PRO A 130 -31.76 3.95 -24.83
CA PRO A 130 -31.97 3.13 -26.03
C PRO A 130 -30.92 2.00 -26.14
N LYS A 131 -31.37 0.79 -26.48
CA LYS A 131 -30.57 -0.44 -26.56
C LYS A 131 -29.98 -0.88 -25.22
N PHE A 132 -30.68 -0.61 -24.13
CA PHE A 132 -30.28 -1.05 -22.80
C PHE A 132 -30.30 -2.58 -22.74
N LYS A 133 -29.23 -3.15 -22.19
CA LYS A 133 -29.13 -4.58 -21.94
C LYS A 133 -28.28 -4.83 -20.71
N ILE A 134 -28.62 -5.89 -19.98
CA ILE A 134 -27.76 -6.38 -18.90
C ILE A 134 -26.67 -7.26 -19.51
N PHE A 135 -25.43 -7.14 -19.03
CA PHE A 135 -24.33 -7.97 -19.48
C PHE A 135 -23.36 -8.33 -18.34
N PRO A 136 -22.66 -9.47 -18.43
CA PRO A 136 -22.79 -10.50 -19.46
C PRO A 136 -24.10 -11.27 -19.33
N ASP A 137 -24.54 -11.84 -20.46
CA ASP A 137 -25.76 -12.65 -20.55
C ASP A 137 -25.70 -13.84 -19.57
N GLY A 138 -26.86 -14.27 -19.09
CA GLY A 138 -27.00 -15.41 -18.20
C GLY A 138 -28.17 -15.24 -17.24
N VAL A 139 -28.79 -16.35 -16.85
CA VAL A 139 -29.91 -16.34 -15.90
C VAL A 139 -29.38 -16.33 -14.48
N ARG A 140 -29.90 -15.43 -13.64
CA ARG A 140 -29.52 -15.24 -12.24
C ARG A 140 -30.76 -14.92 -11.44
N GLU A 141 -30.78 -15.32 -10.17
CA GLU A 141 -31.87 -14.99 -9.25
C GLU A 141 -31.96 -13.48 -9.00
N GLU A 142 -30.81 -12.82 -8.85
CA GLU A 142 -30.65 -11.39 -8.64
C GLU A 142 -29.54 -10.87 -9.56
N TYR A 143 -29.82 -9.79 -10.27
CA TYR A 143 -28.89 -9.01 -11.08
C TYR A 143 -28.52 -7.73 -10.32
N MET A 144 -27.23 -7.40 -10.28
CA MET A 144 -26.73 -6.18 -9.66
C MET A 144 -26.29 -5.21 -10.77
N VAL A 145 -27.25 -4.47 -11.32
CA VAL A 145 -27.13 -3.79 -12.60
C VAL A 145 -26.60 -2.38 -12.42
N GLU A 146 -25.40 -2.09 -12.93
CA GLU A 146 -24.84 -0.74 -12.93
C GLU A 146 -25.64 0.17 -13.88
N LEU A 147 -26.48 1.05 -13.31
CA LEU A 147 -27.35 1.92 -14.09
C LEU A 147 -26.69 3.25 -14.41
N TYR A 148 -26.10 3.87 -13.40
CA TYR A 148 -25.41 5.15 -13.52
C TYR A 148 -23.94 5.01 -13.19
N PHE A 149 -23.14 5.79 -13.90
CA PHE A 149 -21.70 5.82 -13.76
C PHE A 149 -21.21 7.24 -14.07
N ALA A 150 -20.28 7.74 -13.27
CA ALA A 150 -19.51 8.93 -13.55
C ALA A 150 -18.01 8.61 -13.37
N PRO A 151 -17.13 9.11 -14.26
CA PRO A 151 -17.39 10.16 -15.25
C PRO A 151 -18.16 9.69 -16.50
N GLU A 152 -18.86 10.61 -17.17
CA GLU A 152 -19.92 10.32 -18.15
C GLU A 152 -19.38 9.70 -19.46
N GLU A 153 -18.13 9.97 -19.81
CA GLU A 153 -17.46 9.51 -21.03
C GLU A 153 -17.34 7.97 -21.10
N ILE A 154 -17.38 7.31 -19.94
CA ILE A 154 -17.30 5.85 -19.87
C ILE A 154 -18.62 5.19 -19.49
N SER A 155 -19.64 5.98 -19.12
CA SER A 155 -20.95 5.49 -18.66
C SER A 155 -21.62 4.55 -19.65
N ALA A 156 -21.63 4.88 -20.94
CA ALA A 156 -22.29 4.06 -21.95
C ALA A 156 -21.67 2.66 -22.14
N ARG A 157 -20.39 2.48 -21.79
CA ARG A 157 -19.69 1.19 -21.91
C ARG A 157 -19.96 0.24 -20.75
N VAL A 158 -20.34 0.78 -19.60
CA VAL A 158 -20.49 0.03 -18.34
C VAL A 158 -21.95 -0.04 -17.88
N ARG A 159 -22.82 0.82 -18.42
CA ARG A 159 -24.26 0.78 -18.15
C ARG A 159 -24.86 -0.56 -18.54
N GLY A 160 -25.49 -1.22 -17.58
CA GLY A 160 -26.03 -2.58 -17.72
C GLY A 160 -25.06 -3.67 -17.25
N PHE A 161 -23.84 -3.34 -16.84
CA PHE A 161 -22.92 -4.32 -16.30
C PHE A 161 -23.46 -4.90 -14.99
N ASP A 162 -23.60 -6.22 -14.94
CA ASP A 162 -23.98 -6.95 -13.75
C ASP A 162 -22.74 -7.19 -12.88
N ILE A 163 -22.59 -6.42 -11.80
CA ILE A 163 -21.43 -6.52 -10.91
C ILE A 163 -21.39 -7.85 -10.15
N ALA A 164 -22.50 -8.61 -10.12
CA ALA A 164 -22.58 -9.88 -9.40
C ALA A 164 -21.74 -11.00 -10.02
N VAL A 165 -21.26 -10.82 -11.27
CA VAL A 165 -20.43 -11.81 -11.96
C VAL A 165 -19.01 -11.89 -11.41
N GLU A 166 -18.53 -10.83 -10.78
CA GLU A 166 -17.24 -10.82 -10.07
C GLU A 166 -17.50 -11.15 -8.59
N LYS A 167 -16.80 -12.17 -8.09
CA LYS A 167 -17.03 -12.76 -6.77
C LYS A 167 -16.88 -11.75 -5.64
N HIS A 168 -15.84 -10.93 -5.65
CA HIS A 168 -15.56 -9.98 -4.57
C HIS A 168 -16.55 -8.81 -4.55
N ARG A 169 -16.97 -8.30 -5.72
CA ARG A 169 -18.06 -7.33 -5.86
C ARG A 169 -19.36 -7.88 -5.28
N ARG A 170 -19.76 -9.09 -5.69
CA ARG A 170 -20.97 -9.75 -5.18
C ARG A 170 -20.93 -9.94 -3.66
N GLN A 171 -19.82 -10.44 -3.13
CA GLN A 171 -19.67 -10.66 -1.69
C GLN A 171 -19.79 -9.36 -0.88
N ALA A 172 -19.16 -8.28 -1.33
CA ALA A 172 -19.23 -7.00 -0.66
C ALA A 172 -20.62 -6.35 -0.79
N ALA A 173 -21.27 -6.48 -1.95
CA ALA A 173 -22.64 -6.03 -2.16
C ALA A 173 -23.62 -6.72 -1.21
N LEU A 174 -23.56 -8.05 -1.11
CA LEU A 174 -24.42 -8.81 -0.19
C LEU A 174 -24.12 -8.50 1.28
N LEU A 175 -22.84 -8.36 1.67
CA LEU A 175 -22.46 -8.01 3.04
C LEU A 175 -22.92 -6.60 3.41
N SER A 176 -22.76 -5.62 2.51
CA SER A 176 -23.23 -4.26 2.73
C SER A 176 -24.75 -4.21 2.84
N ARG A 177 -25.48 -4.96 2.01
CA ARG A 177 -26.93 -5.15 2.14
C ARG A 177 -27.26 -5.69 3.53
N GLN A 178 -26.71 -6.84 3.89
CA GLN A 178 -26.99 -7.51 5.17
C GLN A 178 -26.70 -6.64 6.41
N THR A 179 -25.63 -5.84 6.37
CA THR A 179 -25.18 -5.06 7.55
C THR A 179 -25.73 -3.63 7.57
N GLY A 180 -26.17 -3.09 6.44
CA GLY A 180 -26.47 -1.67 6.30
C GLY A 180 -25.24 -0.76 6.25
N LEU A 181 -24.02 -1.32 6.37
CA LEU A 181 -22.78 -0.58 6.53
C LEU A 181 -21.99 -0.45 5.21
N MET A 182 -21.10 0.55 5.16
CA MET A 182 -20.15 0.67 4.06
C MET A 182 -19.20 -0.53 4.05
N THR A 183 -19.03 -1.14 2.89
CA THR A 183 -18.21 -2.35 2.73
C THR A 183 -17.21 -2.18 1.60
N LEU A 184 -15.93 -2.42 1.85
CA LEU A 184 -14.88 -2.50 0.84
C LEU A 184 -14.82 -3.92 0.28
N THR A 185 -14.63 -4.07 -1.03
CA THR A 185 -14.29 -5.37 -1.62
C THR A 185 -12.93 -5.86 -1.12
N HIS A 186 -12.63 -7.14 -1.35
CA HIS A 186 -11.23 -7.53 -1.52
C HIS A 186 -10.66 -6.84 -2.78
N PRO A 187 -9.34 -6.86 -3.01
CA PRO A 187 -8.78 -6.33 -4.25
C PRO A 187 -9.46 -6.91 -5.49
N ILE A 188 -9.81 -6.02 -6.42
CA ILE A 188 -10.38 -6.36 -7.72
C ILE A 188 -9.60 -5.65 -8.81
N SER A 189 -9.79 -6.05 -10.07
CA SER A 189 -9.34 -5.25 -11.21
C SER A 189 -10.50 -4.37 -11.66
N LEU A 190 -10.32 -3.05 -11.60
CA LEU A 190 -11.30 -2.09 -12.12
C LEU A 190 -10.99 -1.69 -13.57
N LEU A 191 -9.72 -1.74 -13.97
CA LEU A 191 -9.27 -1.40 -15.32
C LEU A 191 -8.59 -2.62 -15.96
N PRO A 192 -9.07 -3.09 -17.14
CA PRO A 192 -8.53 -4.28 -17.79
C PRO A 192 -7.04 -4.23 -18.13
N THR A 193 -6.46 -3.04 -18.24
CA THR A 193 -5.08 -2.82 -18.68
C THR A 193 -4.05 -2.80 -17.55
N ASP A 194 -4.48 -2.86 -16.29
CA ASP A 194 -3.59 -2.76 -15.14
C ASP A 194 -3.72 -4.01 -14.26
N ALA A 195 -2.99 -5.07 -14.63
CA ALA A 195 -3.03 -6.36 -13.92
C ALA A 195 -2.35 -6.31 -12.55
N HIS A 196 -1.68 -5.21 -12.21
CA HIS A 196 -0.94 -5.04 -10.96
C HIS A 196 -1.47 -3.89 -10.10
N SER A 197 -2.58 -3.27 -10.51
CA SER A 197 -3.24 -2.26 -9.69
C SER A 197 -3.90 -2.89 -8.47
N LEU A 198 -3.75 -2.21 -7.34
CA LEU A 198 -4.50 -2.48 -6.13
C LEU A 198 -5.74 -1.60 -6.14
N ASP A 199 -6.83 -2.14 -6.69
CA ASP A 199 -8.10 -1.42 -6.79
C ASP A 199 -9.17 -2.02 -5.88
N TYR A 200 -10.08 -1.17 -5.44
CA TYR A 200 -11.18 -1.55 -4.56
C TYR A 200 -12.49 -0.88 -4.99
N LEU A 201 -13.60 -1.52 -4.63
CA LEU A 201 -14.93 -0.92 -4.66
C LEU A 201 -15.39 -0.70 -3.22
N LEU A 202 -15.79 0.52 -2.88
CA LEU A 202 -16.47 0.84 -1.62
C LEU A 202 -17.96 1.01 -1.90
N LEU A 203 -18.81 0.24 -1.22
CA LEU A 203 -20.25 0.20 -1.46
C LEU A 203 -21.01 0.69 -0.24
N ILE A 204 -22.11 1.41 -0.46
CA ILE A 204 -23.11 1.71 0.57
C ILE A 204 -24.50 1.25 0.07
N PRO A 205 -25.28 0.52 0.89
CA PRO A 205 -26.61 0.05 0.49
C PRO A 205 -27.62 1.22 0.50
N VAL A 206 -28.64 1.11 -0.36
CA VAL A 206 -29.73 2.06 -0.50
C VAL A 206 -31.06 1.36 -0.18
N TYR A 207 -31.74 1.86 0.86
CA TYR A 207 -33.05 1.39 1.32
C TYR A 207 -34.07 2.52 1.20
N GLU A 208 -35.27 2.21 0.72
CA GLU A 208 -36.34 3.18 0.45
C GLU A 208 -36.88 3.86 1.72
N ASP A 209 -36.94 3.16 2.84
CA ASP A 209 -37.36 3.69 4.14
C ASP A 209 -36.17 4.16 5.00
N SER A 210 -36.48 4.94 6.05
CA SER A 210 -35.51 5.38 7.06
C SER A 210 -34.94 4.18 7.81
N TRP A 211 -33.82 3.67 7.30
CA TRP A 211 -32.96 2.66 7.90
C TRP A 211 -32.81 2.89 9.41
N HIS A 212 -33.23 1.90 10.21
CA HIS A 212 -32.94 1.83 11.64
C HIS A 212 -31.77 0.86 11.89
N PRO A 213 -30.73 1.28 12.65
CA PRO A 213 -29.54 0.46 12.93
C PRO A 213 -29.78 -0.68 13.94
N ASP A 214 -30.99 -0.81 14.49
CA ASP A 214 -31.32 -1.85 15.44
C ASP A 214 -31.73 -3.13 14.70
N ILE A 215 -30.93 -4.18 14.93
CA ILE A 215 -31.23 -5.63 14.85
C ILE A 215 -31.57 -6.27 13.48
N SER A 216 -30.57 -6.93 12.90
CA SER A 216 -30.46 -8.39 12.60
C SER A 216 -31.64 -9.20 12.04
N LEU A 217 -32.76 -8.60 11.63
CA LEU A 217 -33.90 -9.24 10.97
C LEU A 217 -34.22 -8.54 9.64
N MET A 218 -33.33 -8.67 8.66
CA MET A 218 -33.71 -8.43 7.25
C MET A 218 -33.23 -9.61 6.41
N ALA A 219 -33.82 -10.77 6.69
CA ALA A 219 -33.94 -11.87 5.74
C ALA A 219 -35.20 -11.73 4.86
N GLU A 220 -35.94 -10.61 4.95
CA GLU A 220 -37.30 -10.58 4.38
C GLU A 220 -37.78 -9.15 4.10
N THR A 221 -37.17 -8.44 3.16
CA THR A 221 -37.85 -7.26 2.57
C THR A 221 -37.37 -7.04 1.14
N ASP A 222 -37.81 -7.93 0.26
CA ASP A 222 -37.72 -7.84 -1.21
C ASP A 222 -38.42 -6.58 -1.79
N GLY A 223 -38.96 -5.69 -0.95
CA GLY A 223 -39.67 -4.48 -1.35
C GLY A 223 -39.05 -3.14 -0.94
N GLN A 224 -37.97 -3.10 -0.15
CA GLN A 224 -37.39 -1.83 0.32
C GLN A 224 -35.95 -1.59 -0.15
N PHE A 225 -35.27 -2.61 -0.69
CA PHE A 225 -33.89 -2.47 -1.11
C PHE A 225 -33.82 -2.03 -2.58
N LYS A 226 -33.17 -0.89 -2.86
CA LYS A 226 -33.06 -0.35 -4.23
C LYS A 226 -31.76 -0.77 -4.92
N GLY A 227 -30.70 -1.00 -4.15
CA GLY A 227 -29.38 -1.32 -4.68
C GLY A 227 -28.25 -0.65 -3.89
N TRP A 228 -27.19 -0.27 -4.59
CA TRP A 228 -25.95 0.25 -4.00
C TRP A 228 -25.50 1.52 -4.70
N VAL A 229 -24.92 2.43 -3.93
CA VAL A 229 -24.04 3.46 -4.46
C VAL A 229 -22.60 3.01 -4.23
N THR A 230 -21.73 3.18 -5.22
CA THR A 230 -20.35 2.69 -5.12
C THR A 230 -19.32 3.73 -5.57
N ILE A 231 -18.12 3.66 -4.99
CA ILE A 231 -16.91 4.33 -5.48
C ILE A 231 -15.88 3.25 -5.79
N GLY A 232 -15.53 3.13 -7.06
CA GLY A 232 -14.36 2.37 -7.51
C GLY A 232 -13.15 3.29 -7.53
N PHE A 233 -12.05 2.88 -6.91
CA PHE A 233 -10.82 3.68 -6.86
C PHE A 233 -9.57 2.80 -6.92
N SER A 234 -8.47 3.40 -7.39
CA SER A 234 -7.15 2.77 -7.44
C SER A 234 -6.27 3.27 -6.33
N LEU A 235 -5.96 2.40 -5.36
CA LEU A 235 -5.02 2.72 -4.30
C LEU A 235 -3.59 2.82 -4.84
N THR A 236 -3.26 2.07 -5.90
CA THR A 236 -1.99 2.21 -6.63
C THR A 236 -1.78 3.62 -7.16
N ARG A 237 -2.78 4.20 -7.86
CA ARG A 237 -2.69 5.57 -8.39
C ARG A 237 -2.56 6.60 -7.28
N LEU A 238 -3.30 6.42 -6.19
CA LEU A 238 -3.21 7.29 -5.02
C LEU A 238 -1.82 7.27 -4.40
N VAL A 239 -1.23 6.08 -4.21
CA VAL A 239 0.13 5.93 -3.69
C VAL A 239 1.15 6.54 -4.65
N GLN A 240 1.04 6.30 -5.96
CA GLN A 240 1.92 6.91 -6.97
C GLN A 240 1.85 8.44 -6.94
N ALA A 241 0.64 9.01 -6.91
CA ALA A 241 0.46 10.45 -6.81
C ALA A 241 1.08 11.04 -5.52
N VAL A 242 0.96 10.34 -4.38
CA VAL A 242 1.62 10.74 -3.13
C VAL A 242 3.14 10.67 -3.24
N LEU A 243 3.69 9.64 -3.87
CA LEU A 243 5.14 9.51 -4.08
C LEU A 243 5.69 10.63 -4.96
N GLU A 244 4.96 11.00 -6.02
CA GLU A 244 5.30 12.12 -6.90
C GLU A 244 5.20 13.47 -6.18
N GLU A 245 4.12 13.68 -5.41
CA GLU A 245 3.86 14.92 -4.67
C GLU A 245 4.84 15.14 -3.51
N THR A 246 5.23 14.07 -2.81
CA THR A 246 6.25 14.13 -1.75
C THR A 246 7.66 14.27 -2.30
N ASN A 247 7.94 13.74 -3.49
CA ASN A 247 9.26 13.78 -4.15
C ASN A 247 10.41 13.29 -3.24
N HIS A 248 10.10 12.29 -2.39
CA HIS A 248 11.06 11.68 -1.46
C HIS A 248 11.29 10.21 -1.81
N PRO A 249 12.51 9.67 -1.61
CA PRO A 249 12.84 8.28 -1.93
C PRO A 249 12.31 7.34 -0.83
N ILE A 250 10.98 7.14 -0.81
CA ILE A 250 10.29 6.25 0.12
C ILE A 250 9.66 5.07 -0.64
N ARG A 251 9.52 3.95 0.05
CA ARG A 251 8.79 2.75 -0.36
C ARG A 251 7.51 2.66 0.45
N VAL A 252 6.39 2.47 -0.24
CA VAL A 252 5.06 2.30 0.37
C VAL A 252 4.57 0.90 0.07
N ARG A 253 4.21 0.18 1.13
CA ARG A 253 3.53 -1.11 1.05
C ARG A 253 2.16 -1.02 1.69
N VAL A 254 1.19 -1.68 1.07
CA VAL A 254 -0.18 -1.76 1.60
C VAL A 254 -0.48 -3.20 1.95
N PHE A 255 -1.03 -3.41 3.13
CA PHE A 255 -1.50 -4.69 3.63
C PHE A 255 -3.00 -4.60 3.87
N ASP A 256 -3.73 -5.59 3.35
CA ASP A 256 -5.13 -5.81 3.66
C ASP A 256 -5.19 -6.99 4.63
N ASN A 257 -5.64 -6.76 5.86
CA ASN A 257 -5.67 -7.78 6.92
C ASN A 257 -6.62 -8.96 6.61
N ARG A 258 -7.45 -8.82 5.57
CA ARG A 258 -8.33 -9.90 5.07
C ARG A 258 -7.61 -10.85 4.12
N LEU A 259 -6.41 -10.48 3.64
CA LEU A 259 -5.57 -11.29 2.77
C LEU A 259 -4.48 -12.02 3.57
N PRO A 260 -3.85 -13.07 3.00
CA PRO A 260 -2.68 -13.70 3.58
C PRO A 260 -1.56 -12.70 3.88
N ASP A 261 -0.64 -13.05 4.79
CA ASP A 261 0.44 -12.20 5.31
C ASP A 261 1.51 -11.85 4.24
N ARG A 262 1.10 -11.05 3.25
CA ARG A 262 1.91 -10.46 2.20
C ARG A 262 1.34 -9.09 1.85
N ALA A 263 2.20 -8.19 1.38
CA ALA A 263 1.75 -6.90 0.89
C ALA A 263 0.81 -7.11 -0.30
N ALA A 264 -0.35 -6.46 -0.27
CA ALA A 264 -1.29 -6.38 -1.38
C ALA A 264 -0.75 -5.45 -2.49
N TYR A 265 0.09 -4.48 -2.11
CA TYR A 265 0.79 -3.58 -3.01
C TYR A 265 2.17 -3.23 -2.46
N ASP A 266 3.13 -3.03 -3.36
CA ASP A 266 4.48 -2.57 -3.04
C ASP A 266 4.98 -1.66 -4.15
N SER A 267 5.38 -0.43 -3.80
CA SER A 267 5.96 0.51 -4.76
C SER A 267 7.37 0.11 -5.22
N GLU A 268 8.06 -0.75 -4.46
CA GLU A 268 9.41 -1.24 -4.77
C GLU A 268 9.48 -2.77 -4.55
N PRO A 269 8.80 -3.57 -5.39
CA PRO A 269 8.65 -5.01 -5.19
C PRO A 269 9.97 -5.79 -5.27
N THR A 270 11.02 -5.21 -5.86
CA THR A 270 12.34 -5.82 -5.98
C THR A 270 13.23 -5.59 -4.75
N GLN A 271 12.81 -4.75 -3.80
CA GLN A 271 13.60 -4.42 -2.61
C GLN A 271 13.44 -5.49 -1.52
N ASP A 272 14.56 -6.02 -1.01
CA ASP A 272 14.57 -7.00 0.09
C ASP A 272 14.28 -6.31 1.43
N ASP A 273 13.31 -6.85 2.17
CA ASP A 273 12.88 -6.36 3.48
C ASP A 273 13.99 -6.45 4.55
N ARG A 274 14.96 -7.35 4.39
CA ARG A 274 16.10 -7.49 5.32
C ARG A 274 17.00 -6.26 5.38
N THR A 275 16.92 -5.39 4.38
CA THR A 275 17.76 -4.19 4.27
C THR A 275 17.19 -2.97 5.00
N THR A 276 15.97 -3.07 5.55
CA THR A 276 15.29 -1.94 6.19
C THR A 276 15.35 -2.04 7.71
N ALA A 277 16.03 -1.08 8.35
CA ALA A 277 16.04 -0.98 9.81
C ALA A 277 14.62 -0.78 10.35
N GLN A 278 14.22 -1.58 11.35
CA GLN A 278 12.83 -1.57 11.87
C GLN A 278 12.41 -0.22 12.47
N ASN A 279 13.37 0.53 13.02
CA ASN A 279 13.14 1.89 13.56
C ASN A 279 12.91 2.95 12.48
N LYS A 280 13.05 2.60 11.19
CA LYS A 280 12.77 3.44 10.03
C LYS A 280 11.58 2.91 9.23
N VAL A 281 10.62 2.29 9.92
CA VAL A 281 9.34 1.89 9.31
C VAL A 281 8.21 2.59 10.04
N LEU A 282 7.48 3.44 9.33
CA LEU A 282 6.21 3.96 9.82
C LEU A 282 5.12 2.95 9.47
N LYS A 283 4.32 2.59 10.48
CA LYS A 283 3.07 1.85 10.29
C LYS A 283 1.91 2.79 10.52
N SER A 284 1.02 2.90 9.54
CA SER A 284 -0.16 3.75 9.61
C SER A 284 -1.38 2.95 9.18
N ILE A 285 -2.56 3.30 9.68
CA ILE A 285 -3.82 2.67 9.30
C ILE A 285 -4.62 3.68 8.50
N ILE A 286 -5.17 3.24 7.37
CA ILE A 286 -6.18 3.97 6.63
C ILE A 286 -7.50 3.21 6.70
N SER A 287 -8.59 3.92 7.00
CA SER A 287 -9.91 3.32 7.15
C SER A 287 -10.81 3.75 5.99
N LEU A 288 -11.40 2.77 5.31
CA LEU A 288 -12.39 2.97 4.26
C LEU A 288 -13.70 2.34 4.73
N GLY A 289 -14.57 3.16 5.33
CA GLY A 289 -15.64 2.64 6.19
C GLY A 289 -15.05 2.03 7.46
N ASP A 290 -15.51 0.86 7.85
CA ASP A 290 -15.02 0.13 9.04
C ASP A 290 -13.92 -0.89 8.72
N GLN A 291 -13.37 -0.84 7.49
CA GLN A 291 -12.37 -1.80 7.02
C GLN A 291 -10.99 -1.15 6.98
N PRO A 292 -10.05 -1.54 7.86
CA PRO A 292 -8.72 -0.97 7.93
C PRO A 292 -7.77 -1.61 6.92
N LEU A 293 -6.97 -0.78 6.25
CA LEU A 293 -5.77 -1.20 5.52
C LEU A 293 -4.54 -0.66 6.25
N THR A 294 -3.49 -1.47 6.31
CA THR A 294 -2.24 -1.09 6.97
C THR A 294 -1.22 -0.63 5.94
N LEU A 295 -0.69 0.57 6.12
CA LEU A 295 0.41 1.12 5.34
C LEU A 295 1.73 0.90 6.07
N HIS A 296 2.72 0.36 5.37
CA HIS A 296 4.11 0.39 5.81
C HIS A 296 4.89 1.34 4.90
N ILE A 297 5.42 2.41 5.48
CA ILE A 297 6.27 3.38 4.78
C ILE A 297 7.69 3.23 5.29
N SER A 298 8.63 3.05 4.37
CA SER A 298 10.05 2.81 4.66
C SER A 298 10.95 3.59 3.69
N PRO A 299 12.24 3.81 3.98
CA PRO A 299 13.18 4.33 3.00
C PRO A 299 13.28 3.41 1.77
N LYS A 300 13.36 4.02 0.58
CA LYS A 300 13.75 3.30 -0.63
C LYS A 300 15.23 2.91 -0.53
N ALA A 301 15.57 1.69 -0.97
CA ALA A 301 16.96 1.21 -0.97
C ALA A 301 17.88 2.17 -1.75
N GLY A 302 19.08 2.41 -1.22
CA GLY A 302 20.04 3.35 -1.79
C GLY A 302 19.76 4.83 -1.50
N SER A 303 18.70 5.15 -0.75
CA SER A 303 18.49 6.52 -0.25
C SER A 303 19.37 6.82 0.97
N LEU A 304 19.60 8.11 1.23
CA LEU A 304 20.31 8.59 2.42
C LEU A 304 19.66 8.14 3.75
N TYR A 305 18.36 7.82 3.72
CA TYR A 305 17.63 7.35 4.88
C TYR A 305 17.72 5.83 5.05
N ALA A 306 18.04 5.08 3.99
CA ALA A 306 18.18 3.63 4.03
C ALA A 306 19.50 3.16 4.66
N GLU A 307 20.53 4.01 4.67
CA GLU A 307 21.79 3.68 5.34
C GLU A 307 21.59 3.52 6.85
N GLU A 308 21.98 2.36 7.37
CA GLU A 308 22.09 2.13 8.80
C GLU A 308 23.38 2.81 9.28
N ALA A 309 23.29 3.71 10.26
CA ALA A 309 24.50 4.28 10.84
C ALA A 309 25.34 3.13 11.41
N ALA A 310 26.66 3.17 11.20
CA ALA A 310 27.56 2.14 11.69
C ALA A 310 27.29 1.85 13.18
N THR A 311 26.74 0.67 13.48
CA THR A 311 26.53 0.20 14.84
C THR A 311 27.88 -0.23 15.40
N TYR A 312 28.49 0.64 16.21
CA TYR A 312 29.70 0.32 16.93
C TYR A 312 29.33 -0.55 18.14
N GLU A 313 29.40 -1.88 17.99
CA GLU A 313 29.24 -2.79 19.13
C GLU A 313 30.40 -2.61 20.12
N GLN A 314 30.09 -2.43 21.40
CA GLN A 314 31.09 -2.30 22.47
C GLN A 314 32.04 -3.50 22.55
N GLU A 315 31.63 -4.70 22.10
CA GLU A 315 32.45 -5.91 22.12
C GLU A 315 33.60 -5.89 21.12
N SER A 316 33.49 -5.10 20.04
CA SER A 316 34.54 -4.98 19.02
C SER A 316 35.85 -4.35 19.55
N LEU A 317 35.82 -3.74 20.73
CA LEU A 317 36.98 -3.14 21.39
C LEU A 317 37.98 -4.18 21.93
N VAL A 318 37.54 -5.41 22.21
CA VAL A 318 38.37 -6.40 22.93
C VAL A 318 39.32 -7.16 22.00
N LEU A 319 39.02 -7.27 20.70
CA LEU A 319 39.89 -8.01 19.76
C LEU A 319 41.05 -7.19 19.16
N GLY A 320 41.05 -5.86 19.28
CA GLY A 320 42.06 -5.00 18.64
C GLY A 320 43.34 -4.75 19.44
N THR A 321 43.38 -5.11 20.74
CA THR A 321 44.46 -4.69 21.65
C THR A 321 45.46 -5.79 22.01
N VAL A 322 45.32 -7.01 21.49
CA VAL A 322 46.25 -8.14 21.75
C VAL A 322 46.94 -8.62 20.47
N THR A 323 47.61 -7.72 19.75
CA THR A 323 48.75 -8.11 18.90
C THR A 323 49.90 -7.16 19.17
N ALA A 324 50.80 -7.58 20.06
CA ALA A 324 52.09 -6.94 20.31
C ALA A 324 52.91 -6.82 19.00
N PRO A 325 53.76 -5.79 18.86
CA PRO A 325 54.51 -5.52 17.63
C PRO A 325 55.62 -6.56 17.42
N ARG A 326 55.62 -7.25 16.28
CA ARG A 326 56.83 -7.87 15.71
C ARG A 326 57.56 -6.83 14.86
N PRO A 327 58.90 -6.81 14.86
CA PRO A 327 59.66 -5.74 14.23
C PRO A 327 59.56 -5.79 12.70
N PHE A 328 59.65 -4.60 12.12
CA PHE A 328 59.76 -4.28 10.71
C PHE A 328 60.50 -5.32 9.86
N GLY A 329 59.88 -5.70 8.74
CA GLY A 329 60.50 -6.52 7.71
C GLY A 329 59.72 -6.52 6.39
N ARG A 330 59.82 -5.40 5.65
CA ARG A 330 59.58 -5.23 4.20
C ARG A 330 58.18 -5.50 3.62
N GLY A 331 57.69 -4.51 2.86
CA GLY A 331 56.96 -4.76 1.61
C GLY A 331 55.49 -4.36 1.61
N PHE A 332 55.24 -3.09 1.26
CA PHE A 332 53.96 -2.65 0.70
C PHE A 332 53.62 -3.49 -0.55
N GLN A 333 52.45 -4.13 -0.59
CA GLN A 333 51.71 -4.34 -1.83
C GLN A 333 50.21 -4.38 -1.58
N LEU A 334 49.53 -3.50 -2.29
CA LEU A 334 48.09 -3.26 -2.31
C LEU A 334 47.33 -4.38 -3.04
N LEU A 335 46.05 -4.50 -2.63
CA LEU A 335 44.86 -4.88 -3.41
C LEU A 335 44.54 -6.36 -3.69
N ARG A 336 43.24 -6.60 -3.42
CA ARG A 336 42.23 -7.43 -4.10
C ARG A 336 41.83 -8.77 -3.47
N GLN A 337 40.57 -8.73 -3.01
CA GLN A 337 39.50 -9.69 -3.27
C GLN A 337 39.82 -11.17 -3.08
N GLN A 338 39.25 -11.73 -2.02
CA GLN A 338 38.74 -13.11 -2.10
C GLN A 338 37.56 -13.14 -3.08
N PRO A 339 37.44 -14.23 -3.84
CA PRO A 339 36.20 -14.99 -3.73
C PRO A 339 36.48 -16.44 -3.33
N ALA A 340 35.69 -16.90 -2.37
CA ALA A 340 35.60 -18.29 -2.00
C ALA A 340 35.11 -19.14 -3.17
N ARG A 341 35.73 -20.32 -3.29
CA ARG A 341 35.24 -21.57 -3.89
C ARG A 341 33.71 -21.66 -3.78
N GLY A 342 32.94 -21.94 -4.83
CA GLY A 342 33.12 -23.02 -5.79
C GLY A 342 32.18 -24.17 -5.43
N ARG A 343 31.04 -24.27 -6.12
CA ARG A 343 30.36 -25.53 -6.47
C ARG A 343 29.30 -25.25 -7.54
N ILE A 344 29.68 -25.57 -8.77
CA ILE A 344 28.83 -25.65 -9.95
C ILE A 344 28.24 -27.06 -9.96
N TYR A 345 26.92 -27.19 -10.02
CA TYR A 345 26.27 -28.36 -10.61
C TYR A 345 25.71 -27.92 -11.95
N ALA A 346 26.29 -28.43 -13.03
CA ALA A 346 25.73 -28.38 -14.36
C ALA A 346 25.26 -29.80 -14.72
N SER A 347 23.99 -29.94 -15.04
CA SER A 347 23.48 -31.00 -15.90
C SER A 347 22.42 -30.37 -16.81
N LEU A 348 22.77 -30.26 -18.09
CA LEU A 348 21.92 -29.80 -19.18
C LEU A 348 20.79 -30.79 -19.43
N HIS A 349 19.55 -30.31 -19.53
CA HIS A 349 18.55 -30.84 -20.46
C HIS A 349 17.87 -29.67 -21.16
N TRP A 350 18.07 -29.61 -22.48
CA TRP A 350 17.48 -28.67 -23.43
C TRP A 350 16.18 -29.29 -23.98
N GLN A 351 15.05 -28.58 -23.87
CA GLN A 351 13.87 -28.81 -24.71
C GLN A 351 13.34 -27.44 -25.17
N GLU A 352 13.10 -27.34 -26.48
CA GLU A 352 12.78 -26.14 -27.24
C GLU A 352 11.38 -25.56 -26.93
N PRO A 353 11.17 -24.24 -27.11
CA PRO A 353 9.87 -23.60 -26.92
C PRO A 353 8.98 -23.77 -28.17
N THR A 354 7.78 -24.35 -27.97
CA THR A 354 6.72 -24.37 -28.98
C THR A 354 5.99 -23.03 -28.99
N VAL A 355 6.03 -22.35 -30.13
CA VAL A 355 5.32 -21.11 -30.43
C VAL A 355 3.83 -21.39 -30.64
N LEU A 356 2.97 -20.83 -29.80
CA LEU A 356 1.52 -20.79 -30.05
C LEU A 356 1.17 -19.52 -30.84
N ARG A 357 0.60 -19.71 -32.03
CA ARG A 357 -0.03 -18.66 -32.85
C ARG A 357 -1.45 -18.36 -32.34
N PRO A 358 -1.96 -17.14 -32.56
CA PRO A 358 -3.36 -16.80 -32.29
C PRO A 358 -4.27 -17.43 -33.34
N LEU A 359 -5.41 -17.97 -32.89
CA LEU A 359 -6.54 -18.34 -33.74
C LEU A 359 -7.46 -17.13 -33.92
N VAL A 360 -7.95 -17.04 -35.16
CA VAL A 360 -8.85 -16.04 -35.76
C VAL A 360 -10.16 -15.88 -35.01
#